data_AF-A0A0K8QDZ4-F1
#
_entry.id   AF-A0A0K8QDZ4-F1
#
_cell.length_a   1.000
_cell.length_b   1.000
_cell.length_c   1.000
_cell.angle_alpha   90.00
_cell.angle_beta   90.00
_cell.angle_gamma   90.00
#
_symmetry.space_group_name_H-M   'P 1'
#
loop_
_entity.id
_entity.type
_entity.pdbx_description
1 polymer ?
#
loop_
_entity_poly.entity_id
_entity_poly.type
_entity_poly.pdbx_seq_one_letter_code
_entity_poly.pdbx_strand_id
1 'polypeptide(L)'
;MDSRQKMRRLRIIVLVALAAAVLAAGFLVAANLGSQGQSRSGSQLPATAATTAPATTAPSASATASASTAATEEPTASTPATAGSGWTSFVSTSAHVQFDLPSGWTAADVPAGTASNPASGIQVSDESGSVVAKFYYGTGGGVGGACGPGTYKQKELDTAATSLKGQWVTTAQARFSYRVLDQTAQGKGVGYQIGLVDKSSGEVQDSCLMYSFVAGAPKGTLSFATDGPQALGARTFSTMAEATQYLQTPEYQKLKRMITSLQLTQ
;
A
#
# COMPACT_ATOMS: atom_id res chain seq x y z
N MET A 1 10.21 -17.36 -48.42
CA MET A 1 8.85 -16.80 -48.57
C MET A 1 7.84 -17.83 -48.10
N ASP A 2 6.61 -17.53 -47.65
CA ASP A 2 6.09 -16.41 -46.86
C ASP A 2 4.67 -16.83 -46.41
N SER A 3 4.51 -17.20 -45.15
CA SER A 3 3.21 -17.61 -44.57
C SER A 3 2.49 -16.48 -43.83
N ARG A 4 3.04 -15.25 -43.79
CA ARG A 4 2.50 -14.16 -42.95
C ARG A 4 1.44 -13.31 -43.66
N GLN A 5 1.26 -13.45 -44.97
CA GLN A 5 0.28 -12.65 -45.74
C GLN A 5 -1.18 -13.09 -45.58
N LYS A 6 -1.47 -14.36 -45.25
CA LYS A 6 -2.83 -14.92 -45.33
C LYS A 6 -3.81 -14.49 -44.23
N MET A 7 -3.37 -13.92 -43.11
CA MET A 7 -4.25 -13.48 -42.01
C MET A 7 -4.65 -11.99 -42.07
N ARG A 8 -4.28 -11.23 -43.11
CA ARG A 8 -4.57 -9.78 -43.24
C ARG A 8 -5.92 -9.45 -43.91
N ARG A 9 -6.95 -10.28 -43.76
CA ARG A 9 -8.32 -9.97 -44.28
C ARG A 9 -9.43 -10.60 -43.42
N LEU A 10 -10.15 -9.77 -42.65
CA LEU A 10 -11.63 -9.71 -42.57
C LEU A 10 -12.09 -8.58 -41.60
N ARG A 11 -13.06 -7.75 -42.04
CA ARG A 11 -14.07 -6.97 -41.24
C ARG A 11 -13.51 -6.06 -40.11
N ILE A 12 -13.53 -4.72 -40.16
CA ILE A 12 -14.35 -3.69 -40.86
C ILE A 12 -15.80 -3.56 -40.33
N ILE A 13 -16.03 -2.41 -39.64
CA ILE A 13 -17.27 -1.63 -39.39
C ILE A 13 -18.45 -2.30 -38.65
N VAL A 14 -18.80 -1.71 -37.48
CA VAL A 14 -20.11 -1.08 -37.23
C VAL A 14 -19.88 0.23 -36.44
N LEU A 15 -20.58 1.30 -36.81
CA LEU A 15 -20.67 2.58 -36.08
C LEU A 15 -22.15 3.01 -36.07
N VAL A 16 -22.77 3.15 -34.90
CA VAL A 16 -24.10 3.78 -34.71
C VAL A 16 -24.08 4.50 -33.36
N ALA A 17 -24.74 5.67 -33.27
CA ALA A 17 -24.80 6.49 -32.06
C ALA A 17 -26.24 6.80 -31.65
N LEU A 18 -26.44 6.98 -30.34
CA LEU A 18 -27.50 7.81 -29.76
C LEU A 18 -26.82 8.68 -28.68
N ALA A 19 -26.87 10.01 -28.71
CA ALA A 19 -27.98 10.99 -28.83
C ALA A 19 -28.31 11.57 -27.44
N ALA A 20 -28.36 12.90 -27.35
CA ALA A 20 -28.41 13.62 -26.08
C ALA A 20 -29.82 14.12 -25.74
N ALA A 21 -30.04 14.42 -24.46
CA ALA A 21 -31.17 15.19 -23.95
C ALA A 21 -30.64 16.33 -23.04
N VAL A 22 -31.42 17.40 -22.89
CA VAL A 22 -30.98 18.72 -22.39
C VAL A 22 -32.04 19.28 -21.41
N LEU A 23 -31.72 20.40 -20.73
CA LEU A 23 -32.60 21.25 -19.90
C LEU A 23 -32.75 20.79 -18.43
N ALA A 24 -32.82 21.67 -17.41
CA ALA A 24 -32.68 23.14 -17.35
C ALA A 24 -32.29 23.63 -15.92
N ALA A 25 -32.33 24.95 -15.69
CA ALA A 25 -32.14 25.65 -14.42
C ALA A 25 -33.02 25.10 -13.26
N GLY A 26 -32.72 25.33 -11.97
CA GLY A 26 -31.79 26.29 -11.35
C GLY A 26 -32.55 27.47 -10.70
N PHE A 27 -32.55 27.54 -9.36
CA PHE A 27 -33.10 28.68 -8.59
C PHE A 27 -32.43 28.81 -7.21
N LEU A 28 -32.71 29.92 -6.51
CA LEU A 28 -32.05 30.42 -5.30
C LEU A 28 -32.91 30.29 -4.01
N VAL A 29 -32.30 30.67 -2.87
CA VAL A 29 -32.88 30.85 -1.51
C VAL A 29 -33.42 29.54 -0.86
N ALA A 30 -33.44 29.35 0.47
CA ALA A 30 -33.10 30.24 1.57
C ALA A 30 -32.39 29.52 2.74
N ALA A 31 -31.63 30.27 3.53
CA ALA A 31 -31.29 29.87 4.89
C ALA A 31 -32.49 30.14 5.82
N ASN A 32 -32.71 29.29 6.82
CA ASN A 32 -33.69 29.57 7.87
C ASN A 32 -33.25 28.96 9.21
N LEU A 33 -33.04 29.82 10.21
CA LEU A 33 -32.79 29.40 11.59
C LEU A 33 -34.14 29.33 12.30
N GLY A 34 -34.56 28.15 12.74
CA GLY A 34 -35.82 27.94 13.45
C GLY A 34 -35.65 27.00 14.64
N SER A 35 -35.80 27.53 15.85
CA SER A 35 -35.84 26.77 17.11
C SER A 35 -37.24 26.90 17.74
N GLN A 36 -37.54 26.06 18.74
CA GLN A 36 -38.85 25.87 19.36
C GLN A 36 -39.89 25.22 18.42
N GLY A 37 -40.88 24.44 18.90
CA GLY A 37 -41.12 23.94 20.26
C GLY A 37 -42.60 23.59 20.48
N GLN A 38 -42.89 22.65 21.40
CA GLN A 38 -44.24 22.25 21.86
C GLN A 38 -45.17 21.56 20.82
N SER A 39 -46.34 20.99 21.19
CA SER A 39 -46.63 19.91 22.17
C SER A 39 -48.12 19.52 22.13
N ARG A 40 -48.45 18.21 22.07
CA ARG A 40 -49.81 17.61 22.27
C ARG A 40 -50.85 18.05 21.20
N SER A 41 -52.01 17.43 20.97
CA SER A 41 -52.58 16.07 21.20
C SER A 41 -53.22 15.65 19.85
N GLY A 42 -53.50 14.40 19.46
CA GLY A 42 -53.62 13.14 20.18
C GLY A 42 -55.06 12.60 20.08
N SER A 43 -55.28 11.38 19.55
CA SER A 43 -56.54 10.63 19.77
C SER A 43 -56.45 9.11 19.51
N GLN A 44 -56.93 8.35 20.49
CA GLN A 44 -57.60 7.02 20.50
C GLN A 44 -57.05 5.78 19.74
N LEU A 45 -56.99 4.67 20.49
CA LEU A 45 -56.97 3.28 20.02
C LEU A 45 -58.42 2.74 19.85
N PRO A 46 -58.63 1.51 19.31
CA PRO A 46 -58.61 0.29 20.15
C PRO A 46 -57.60 -0.77 19.60
N ALA A 47 -56.99 -1.71 20.35
CA ALA A 47 -57.47 -2.68 21.36
C ALA A 47 -58.43 -3.75 20.76
N THR A 48 -58.34 -5.07 20.97
CA THR A 48 -57.46 -6.00 21.73
C THR A 48 -57.50 -7.37 20.99
N ALA A 49 -56.80 -8.49 21.23
CA ALA A 49 -55.95 -9.09 22.29
C ALA A 49 -54.90 -10.02 21.59
N ALA A 50 -53.76 -10.49 22.12
CA ALA A 50 -53.29 -10.94 23.45
C ALA A 50 -53.56 -12.44 23.78
N THR A 51 -52.49 -13.26 23.90
CA THR A 51 -52.32 -14.53 24.66
C THR A 51 -50.97 -15.18 24.27
N THR A 52 -50.12 -15.82 25.10
CA THR A 52 -49.72 -15.69 26.53
C THR A 52 -48.34 -16.38 26.66
N ALA A 53 -47.51 -16.01 27.65
CA ALA A 53 -46.20 -16.64 27.90
C ALA A 53 -46.31 -18.08 28.48
N PRO A 54 -45.17 -18.80 28.61
CA PRO A 54 -44.57 -18.87 29.96
C PRO A 54 -43.06 -18.58 29.98
N ALA A 55 -42.48 -18.45 31.18
CA ALA A 55 -41.09 -18.10 31.42
C ALA A 55 -40.37 -19.16 32.26
N THR A 56 -39.04 -19.31 32.10
CA THR A 56 -38.21 -20.19 32.93
C THR A 56 -36.79 -19.64 33.14
N THR A 57 -36.40 -19.52 34.42
CA THR A 57 -35.02 -19.53 34.99
C THR A 57 -33.86 -18.76 34.35
N ALA A 58 -33.24 -17.90 35.15
CA ALA A 58 -31.84 -17.51 35.01
C ALA A 58 -30.90 -18.45 35.80
N PRO A 59 -29.62 -18.59 35.41
CA PRO A 59 -28.52 -18.95 36.29
C PRO A 59 -27.66 -17.74 36.69
N SER A 60 -26.72 -17.92 37.62
CA SER A 60 -25.95 -16.85 38.28
C SER A 60 -24.43 -16.98 38.07
N ALA A 61 -23.73 -15.86 38.26
CA ALA A 61 -22.30 -15.70 38.57
C ALA A 61 -21.24 -16.41 37.71
N SER A 62 -20.42 -15.62 36.99
CA SER A 62 -19.04 -15.30 37.45
C SER A 62 -18.27 -14.50 36.41
N ALA A 63 -17.94 -13.23 36.70
CA ALA A 63 -17.09 -12.40 35.85
C ALA A 63 -15.61 -12.55 36.23
N THR A 64 -14.96 -13.62 35.77
CA THR A 64 -13.51 -13.80 35.96
C THR A 64 -12.74 -12.87 35.03
N ALA A 65 -12.33 -11.72 35.55
CA ALA A 65 -11.49 -10.77 34.83
C ALA A 65 -10.03 -11.27 34.75
N SER A 66 -9.77 -12.17 33.78
CA SER A 66 -8.40 -12.53 33.41
C SER A 66 -7.69 -11.33 32.77
N ALA A 67 -6.97 -10.57 33.60
CA ALA A 67 -6.00 -9.58 33.15
C ALA A 67 -4.83 -10.31 32.46
N SER A 68 -5.00 -10.60 31.17
CA SER A 68 -3.91 -11.09 30.33
C SER A 68 -2.93 -9.95 30.11
N THR A 69 -1.86 -9.93 30.89
CA THR A 69 -0.74 -9.00 30.71
C THR A 69 -0.07 -9.31 29.37
N ALA A 70 -0.54 -8.65 28.31
CA ALA A 70 0.12 -8.69 27.02
C ALA A 70 1.53 -8.14 27.21
N ALA A 71 2.53 -9.03 27.08
CA ALA A 71 3.92 -8.61 27.11
C ALA A 71 4.16 -7.66 25.94
N THR A 72 4.51 -6.41 26.24
CA THR A 72 5.10 -5.51 25.25
C THR A 72 6.47 -6.09 24.93
N GLU A 73 6.55 -6.88 23.86
CA GLU A 73 7.85 -7.30 23.30
C GLU A 73 8.57 -6.03 22.84
N GLU A 74 9.55 -5.62 23.63
CA GLU A 74 10.43 -4.49 23.33
C GLU A 74 11.16 -4.78 22.01
N PRO A 75 11.16 -3.87 21.03
CA PRO A 75 11.69 -4.17 19.70
C PRO A 75 13.20 -4.46 19.78
N THR A 76 13.56 -5.73 19.61
CA THR A 76 14.94 -6.24 19.78
C THR A 76 15.93 -5.40 18.95
N ALA A 77 16.74 -4.61 19.64
CA ALA A 77 17.72 -3.73 19.02
C ALA A 77 18.77 -4.56 18.24
N SER A 78 18.67 -4.52 16.92
CA SER A 78 19.57 -5.26 16.02
C SER A 78 20.97 -4.65 16.03
N THR A 79 21.99 -5.50 16.16
CA THR A 79 23.40 -5.09 16.29
C THR A 79 23.92 -4.41 15.02
N PRO A 80 24.50 -3.19 15.09
CA PRO A 80 25.17 -2.58 13.96
C PRO A 80 26.44 -3.35 13.57
N ALA A 81 26.51 -3.80 12.32
CA ALA A 81 27.75 -4.31 11.72
C ALA A 81 28.42 -3.23 10.85
N THR A 82 29.74 -3.32 10.67
CA THR A 82 30.52 -2.24 10.03
C THR A 82 30.22 -2.10 8.54
N ALA A 83 29.74 -0.92 8.12
CA ALA A 83 29.81 -0.45 6.75
C ALA A 83 30.73 0.79 6.65
N GLY A 84 30.94 1.31 5.44
CA GLY A 84 31.83 2.44 5.18
C GLY A 84 31.37 3.77 5.79
N SER A 85 32.21 4.80 5.70
CA SER A 85 31.95 6.12 6.29
C SER A 85 30.56 6.68 5.95
N GLY A 86 29.78 7.00 7.00
CA GLY A 86 28.41 7.49 6.88
C GLY A 86 27.33 6.41 6.74
N TRP A 87 27.66 5.13 6.89
CA TRP A 87 26.74 3.99 6.77
C TRP A 87 27.03 2.92 7.83
N THR A 88 26.01 2.15 8.19
CA THR A 88 26.13 0.92 9.00
C THR A 88 25.38 -0.22 8.31
N SER A 89 25.78 -1.47 8.56
CA SER A 89 24.98 -2.63 8.15
C SER A 89 23.98 -2.93 9.28
N PHE A 90 22.69 -2.89 8.95
CA PHE A 90 21.61 -3.36 9.80
C PHE A 90 21.39 -4.86 9.53
N VAL A 91 21.32 -5.67 10.59
CA VAL A 91 21.16 -7.14 10.50
C VAL A 91 20.02 -7.59 11.39
N SER A 92 18.88 -7.95 10.79
CA SER A 92 17.74 -8.50 11.53
C SER A 92 17.82 -10.03 11.56
N THR A 93 18.00 -10.56 12.76
CA THR A 93 17.99 -12.01 13.03
C THR A 93 16.59 -12.59 12.91
N SER A 94 15.53 -11.84 13.24
CA SER A 94 14.14 -12.31 13.15
C SER A 94 13.65 -12.37 11.70
N ALA A 95 14.05 -11.41 10.86
CA ALA A 95 13.68 -11.35 9.46
C ALA A 95 14.54 -12.23 8.56
N HIS A 96 15.76 -12.57 9.00
CA HIS A 96 16.80 -13.22 8.20
C HIS A 96 17.24 -12.34 7.02
N VAL A 97 17.55 -11.06 7.30
CA VAL A 97 18.06 -10.10 6.30
C VAL A 97 19.15 -9.18 6.83
N GLN A 98 19.94 -8.62 5.90
CA GLN A 98 20.83 -7.48 6.16
C GLN A 98 20.77 -6.45 5.03
N PHE A 99 21.02 -5.17 5.36
CA PHE A 99 21.13 -4.06 4.40
C PHE A 99 21.95 -2.89 4.94
N ASP A 100 22.49 -2.07 4.03
CA ASP A 100 23.15 -0.80 4.31
C ASP A 100 22.12 0.25 4.80
N LEU A 101 22.22 0.66 6.06
CA LEU A 101 21.45 1.74 6.67
C LEU A 101 22.27 3.06 6.66
N PRO A 102 21.70 4.21 6.25
CA PRO A 102 22.40 5.49 6.34
C PRO A 102 22.66 5.91 7.80
N SER A 103 23.76 6.60 8.05
CA SER A 103 23.98 7.25 9.35
C SER A 103 22.85 8.23 9.67
N GLY A 104 22.38 8.20 10.91
CA GLY A 104 21.23 8.98 11.40
C GLY A 104 19.86 8.34 11.14
N TRP A 105 19.76 7.36 10.23
CA TRP A 105 18.51 6.60 10.02
C TRP A 105 18.40 5.48 11.06
N THR A 106 17.17 5.03 11.31
CA THR A 106 16.86 3.93 12.22
C THR A 106 16.10 2.85 11.49
N ALA A 107 16.33 1.59 11.87
CA ALA A 107 15.55 0.45 11.43
C ALA A 107 15.20 -0.41 12.64
N ALA A 108 13.98 -0.93 12.69
CA ALA A 108 13.49 -1.77 13.76
C ALA A 108 12.61 -2.90 13.20
N ASP A 109 12.76 -4.10 13.75
CA ASP A 109 11.83 -5.20 13.54
C ASP A 109 10.43 -4.78 14.03
N VAL A 110 9.40 -5.10 13.26
CA VAL A 110 8.00 -4.81 13.58
C VAL A 110 7.10 -6.03 13.32
N PRO A 111 6.03 -6.25 14.11
CA PRO A 111 5.11 -7.35 13.89
C PRO A 111 4.52 -7.37 12.48
N ALA A 112 4.55 -8.54 11.82
CA ALA A 112 4.05 -8.72 10.48
C ALA A 112 3.37 -10.08 10.29
N GLY A 113 2.38 -10.13 9.38
CA GLY A 113 1.63 -11.36 9.10
C GLY A 113 0.69 -11.77 10.24
N THR A 114 0.42 -13.06 10.35
CA THR A 114 -0.46 -13.67 11.36
C THR A 114 0.03 -15.08 11.69
N ALA A 115 -0.48 -15.70 12.77
CA ALA A 115 -0.13 -17.09 13.09
C ALA A 115 -0.44 -18.09 11.95
N SER A 116 -1.45 -17.83 11.13
CA SER A 116 -1.79 -18.65 9.95
C SER A 116 -1.01 -18.28 8.68
N ASN A 117 -0.41 -17.08 8.63
CA ASN A 117 0.35 -16.56 7.49
C ASN A 117 1.57 -15.79 8.02
N PRO A 118 2.61 -16.48 8.50
CA PRO A 118 3.76 -15.85 9.15
C PRO A 118 4.54 -14.96 8.19
N ALA A 119 5.07 -13.86 8.72
CA ALA A 119 5.92 -12.94 7.99
C ALA A 119 6.87 -12.21 8.94
N SER A 120 7.90 -11.60 8.35
CA SER A 120 8.82 -10.70 9.03
C SER A 120 8.64 -9.28 8.48
N GLY A 121 8.69 -8.27 9.35
CA GLY A 121 8.57 -6.86 8.98
C GLY A 121 9.69 -6.03 9.60
N ILE A 122 10.18 -5.04 8.86
CA ILE A 122 11.12 -4.03 9.37
C ILE A 122 10.60 -2.65 8.93
N GLN A 123 10.56 -1.70 9.86
CA GLN A 123 10.27 -0.30 9.56
C GLN A 123 11.58 0.50 9.56
N VAL A 124 11.81 1.30 8.52
CA VAL A 124 12.95 2.23 8.43
C VAL A 124 12.44 3.66 8.52
N SER A 125 13.07 4.44 9.40
CA SER A 125 12.73 5.85 9.63
C SER A 125 13.97 6.75 9.44
N ASP A 126 13.76 7.96 8.92
CA ASP A 126 14.83 8.94 8.68
C ASP A 126 15.27 9.67 9.96
N GLU A 127 16.17 10.66 9.83
CA GLU A 127 16.67 11.48 10.95
C GLU A 127 15.57 12.28 11.68
N SER A 128 14.38 12.45 11.09
CA SER A 128 13.23 13.10 11.73
C SER A 128 12.30 12.11 12.46
N GLY A 129 12.57 10.81 12.36
CA GLY A 129 11.65 9.75 12.78
C GLY A 129 10.50 9.51 11.79
N SER A 130 10.52 10.11 10.60
CA SER A 130 9.52 9.85 9.57
C SER A 130 9.79 8.50 8.91
N VAL A 131 8.76 7.68 8.75
CA VAL A 131 8.89 6.37 8.08
C VAL A 131 9.13 6.59 6.59
N VAL A 132 10.24 6.06 6.09
CA VAL A 132 10.70 6.23 4.70
C VAL A 132 10.72 4.93 3.90
N ALA A 133 10.87 3.78 4.56
CA ALA A 133 10.69 2.48 3.91
C ALA A 133 10.12 1.43 4.87
N LYS A 134 9.44 0.44 4.29
CA LYS A 134 8.90 -0.74 4.97
C LYS A 134 9.39 -1.99 4.24
N PHE A 135 9.84 -2.97 5.01
CA PHE A 135 10.14 -4.31 4.57
C PHE A 135 9.02 -5.26 4.99
N TYR A 136 8.69 -6.20 4.11
CA TYR A 136 7.78 -7.31 4.39
C TYR A 136 8.33 -8.57 3.73
N TYR A 137 8.35 -9.71 4.43
CA TYR A 137 8.73 -10.99 3.85
C TYR A 137 7.97 -12.15 4.48
N GLY A 138 7.04 -12.75 3.72
CA GLY A 138 6.19 -13.84 4.22
C GLY A 138 5.06 -14.24 3.27
N THR A 139 4.21 -15.16 3.71
CA THR A 139 3.16 -15.77 2.87
C THR A 139 1.88 -14.95 2.80
N GLY A 140 1.58 -14.13 3.81
CA GLY A 140 0.35 -13.34 3.92
C GLY A 140 0.33 -12.01 3.17
N GLY A 141 1.26 -11.80 2.22
CA GLY A 141 1.50 -10.51 1.56
C GLY A 141 0.48 -10.17 0.48
N GLY A 142 -0.77 -9.94 0.85
CA GLY A 142 -1.83 -9.54 -0.09
C GLY A 142 -1.69 -8.11 -0.57
N VAL A 143 -1.51 -7.89 -1.88
CA VAL A 143 -1.59 -6.57 -2.52
C VAL A 143 -3.03 -6.09 -2.63
N GLY A 144 -3.58 -5.68 -1.49
CA GLY A 144 -4.88 -5.04 -1.37
C GLY A 144 -4.84 -3.56 -1.74
N GLY A 145 -5.90 -3.09 -2.37
CA GLY A 145 -6.09 -1.69 -2.72
C GLY A 145 -7.40 -1.51 -3.50
N ALA A 146 -8.08 -0.40 -3.26
CA ALA A 146 -9.22 0.05 -4.07
C ALA A 146 -8.82 1.33 -4.80
N CYS A 147 -9.25 1.47 -6.05
CA CYS A 147 -9.02 2.69 -6.83
C CYS A 147 -10.34 3.30 -7.30
N GLY A 148 -10.34 4.62 -7.51
CA GLY A 148 -11.46 5.31 -8.14
C GLY A 148 -11.52 5.03 -9.66
N PRO A 149 -12.57 5.53 -10.35
CA PRO A 149 -12.69 5.36 -11.79
C PRO A 149 -11.55 6.03 -12.55
N GLY A 150 -10.96 5.30 -13.51
CA GLY A 150 -9.91 5.76 -14.42
C GLY A 150 -8.53 5.16 -14.14
N THR A 151 -7.70 5.10 -15.18
CA THR A 151 -6.28 4.76 -15.08
C THR A 151 -5.41 6.01 -15.14
N TYR A 152 -4.20 5.92 -14.58
CA TYR A 152 -3.21 6.98 -14.54
C TYR A 152 -1.98 6.58 -15.36
N LYS A 153 -1.25 7.57 -15.87
CA LYS A 153 -0.02 7.30 -16.63
C LYS A 153 1.10 6.93 -15.66
N GLN A 154 1.47 5.65 -15.65
CA GLN A 154 2.65 5.20 -14.93
C GLN A 154 3.92 5.43 -15.77
N LYS A 155 5.02 5.81 -15.12
CA LYS A 155 6.33 5.94 -15.74
C LYS A 155 7.41 5.41 -14.78
N GLU A 156 8.40 4.71 -15.31
CA GLU A 156 9.63 4.41 -14.58
C GLU A 156 10.65 5.52 -14.81
N LEU A 157 11.27 6.00 -13.74
CA LEU A 157 12.27 7.08 -13.77
C LEU A 157 13.69 6.56 -13.55
N ASP A 158 13.86 5.44 -12.84
CA ASP A 158 15.15 4.81 -12.56
C ASP A 158 14.97 3.32 -12.20
N THR A 159 16.02 2.53 -12.43
CA THR A 159 16.07 1.07 -12.28
C THR A 159 17.49 0.63 -11.93
N ALA A 160 17.63 -0.44 -11.15
CA ALA A 160 18.95 -0.98 -10.80
C ALA A 160 18.89 -2.47 -10.47
N ALA A 161 20.04 -3.15 -10.59
CA ALA A 161 20.21 -4.50 -10.06
C ALA A 161 20.09 -4.51 -8.52
N THR A 162 19.65 -5.63 -7.96
CA THR A 162 19.58 -5.86 -6.52
C THR A 162 20.74 -6.75 -6.04
N SER A 163 21.17 -6.57 -4.79
CA SER A 163 22.12 -7.45 -4.12
C SER A 163 21.56 -8.82 -3.75
N LEU A 164 20.24 -9.03 -3.84
CA LEU A 164 19.61 -10.35 -3.65
C LEU A 164 20.23 -11.44 -4.54
N LYS A 165 20.19 -12.69 -4.09
CA LYS A 165 20.82 -13.86 -4.73
C LYS A 165 19.89 -15.09 -4.70
N GLY A 166 20.17 -16.05 -5.59
CA GLY A 166 19.43 -17.30 -5.75
C GLY A 166 18.56 -17.31 -7.01
N GLN A 167 18.19 -18.51 -7.47
CA GLN A 167 17.47 -18.71 -8.74
C GLN A 167 16.14 -17.96 -8.81
N TRP A 168 15.44 -17.80 -7.68
CA TRP A 168 14.18 -17.07 -7.58
C TRP A 168 14.30 -15.61 -8.06
N VAL A 169 15.42 -14.93 -7.76
CA VAL A 169 15.69 -13.55 -8.19
C VAL A 169 15.71 -13.46 -9.72
N THR A 170 16.43 -14.39 -10.37
CA THR A 170 16.53 -14.48 -11.83
C THR A 170 15.18 -14.84 -12.47
N THR A 171 14.47 -15.81 -11.90
CA THR A 171 13.15 -16.27 -12.40
C THR A 171 12.08 -15.19 -12.29
N ALA A 172 12.03 -14.44 -11.17
CA ALA A 172 11.13 -13.31 -10.99
C ALA A 172 11.57 -12.05 -11.76
N GLN A 173 12.80 -12.02 -12.27
CA GLN A 173 13.46 -10.83 -12.82
C GLN A 173 13.53 -9.66 -11.82
N ALA A 174 13.80 -9.99 -10.55
CA ALA A 174 13.74 -9.05 -9.44
C ALA A 174 14.82 -7.95 -9.54
N ARG A 175 14.41 -6.71 -9.32
CA ARG A 175 15.21 -5.48 -9.51
C ARG A 175 14.74 -4.35 -8.59
N PHE A 176 15.54 -3.31 -8.45
CA PHE A 176 15.09 -2.02 -7.92
C PHE A 176 14.38 -1.22 -9.01
N SER A 177 13.36 -0.45 -8.62
CA SER A 177 12.58 0.42 -9.50
C SER A 177 12.10 1.65 -8.74
N TYR A 178 12.21 2.82 -9.37
CA TYR A 178 11.53 4.05 -8.98
C TYR A 178 10.49 4.40 -10.04
N ARG A 179 9.21 4.37 -9.65
CA ARG A 179 8.08 4.63 -10.54
C ARG A 179 7.18 5.73 -9.99
N VAL A 180 6.54 6.39 -10.92
CA VAL A 180 5.61 7.50 -10.67
C VAL A 180 4.29 7.24 -11.39
N LEU A 181 3.23 7.80 -10.83
CA LEU A 181 1.85 7.66 -11.27
C LEU A 181 1.28 9.06 -11.43
N ASP A 182 1.07 9.50 -12.67
CA ASP A 182 0.60 10.85 -12.97
C ASP A 182 -0.91 10.98 -12.76
N GLN A 183 -1.28 11.68 -11.69
CA GLN A 183 -2.66 11.95 -11.27
C GLN A 183 -2.97 13.46 -11.32
N THR A 184 -2.13 14.25 -11.99
CA THR A 184 -2.26 15.72 -12.07
C THR A 184 -3.58 16.15 -12.71
N ALA A 185 -4.04 15.41 -13.73
CA ALA A 185 -5.34 15.60 -14.38
C ALA A 185 -6.56 15.42 -13.43
N GLN A 186 -6.38 14.82 -12.26
CA GLN A 186 -7.39 14.70 -11.19
C GLN A 186 -7.08 15.58 -9.97
N GLY A 187 -6.13 16.51 -10.07
CA GLY A 187 -5.73 17.41 -8.99
C GLY A 187 -4.94 16.77 -7.84
N LYS A 188 -4.41 15.54 -8.02
CA LYS A 188 -3.71 14.77 -6.96
C LYS A 188 -2.18 14.84 -7.03
N GLY A 189 -1.63 15.54 -8.02
CA GLY A 189 -0.19 15.59 -8.29
C GLY A 189 0.35 14.31 -8.93
N VAL A 190 1.64 14.06 -8.76
CA VAL A 190 2.36 12.87 -9.22
C VAL A 190 2.70 12.02 -8.00
N GLY A 191 1.98 10.91 -7.83
CA GLY A 191 2.28 9.92 -6.80
C GLY A 191 3.50 9.07 -7.17
N TYR A 192 4.18 8.47 -6.20
CA TYR A 192 5.38 7.68 -6.46
C TYR A 192 5.54 6.46 -5.55
N GLN A 193 6.38 5.51 -5.98
CA GLN A 193 6.90 4.45 -5.13
C GLN A 193 8.32 4.07 -5.55
N ILE A 194 9.19 3.86 -4.57
CA ILE A 194 10.55 3.36 -4.74
C ILE A 194 10.63 2.01 -4.05
N GLY A 195 11.15 0.97 -4.71
CA GLY A 195 11.29 -0.33 -4.07
C GLY A 195 11.81 -1.45 -4.95
N LEU A 196 11.82 -2.66 -4.39
CA LEU A 196 12.05 -3.88 -5.15
C LEU A 196 10.78 -4.29 -5.90
N VAL A 197 10.96 -4.72 -7.16
CA VAL A 197 9.90 -5.19 -8.06
C VAL A 197 10.33 -6.48 -8.75
N ASP A 198 9.39 -7.38 -9.00
CA ASP A 198 9.51 -8.43 -10.01
C ASP A 198 9.07 -7.92 -11.41
N LYS A 199 9.07 -8.82 -12.39
CA LYS A 199 8.63 -8.53 -13.77
C LYS A 199 7.22 -7.94 -13.86
N SER A 200 6.28 -8.41 -13.03
CA SER A 200 4.84 -8.14 -13.18
C SER A 200 4.41 -6.94 -12.34
N SER A 201 4.78 -6.94 -11.05
CA SER A 201 4.63 -5.78 -10.16
C SER A 201 5.38 -4.56 -10.68
N GLY A 202 6.52 -4.76 -11.34
CA GLY A 202 7.38 -3.74 -11.95
C GLY A 202 7.03 -3.37 -13.40
N GLU A 203 5.92 -3.87 -13.95
CA GLU A 203 5.49 -3.53 -15.30
C GLU A 203 5.02 -2.05 -15.38
N VAL A 204 5.31 -1.39 -16.50
CA VAL A 204 4.93 0.02 -16.74
C VAL A 204 3.75 0.06 -17.70
N GLN A 205 2.56 0.25 -17.13
CA GLN A 205 1.29 0.29 -17.85
C GLN A 205 0.36 1.35 -17.25
N ASP A 206 -0.65 1.78 -18.02
CA ASP A 206 -1.73 2.64 -17.52
C ASP A 206 -2.50 1.91 -16.41
N SER A 207 -2.39 2.39 -15.16
CA SER A 207 -2.94 1.69 -13.99
C SER A 207 -3.54 2.67 -13.00
N CYS A 208 -4.49 2.21 -12.18
CA CYS A 208 -5.00 2.94 -11.03
C CYS A 208 -4.27 2.59 -9.72
N LEU A 209 -3.50 1.49 -9.71
CA LEU A 209 -2.77 0.93 -8.58
C LEU A 209 -1.29 0.73 -8.94
N MET A 210 -0.37 0.98 -8.01
CA MET A 210 1.07 0.76 -8.21
C MET A 210 1.65 0.09 -6.97
N TYR A 211 2.38 -1.00 -7.17
CA TYR A 211 2.89 -1.84 -6.09
C TYR A 211 4.35 -2.25 -6.35
N SER A 212 5.17 -2.26 -5.30
CA SER A 212 6.55 -2.76 -5.34
C SER A 212 6.71 -3.97 -4.42
N PHE A 213 6.78 -5.17 -5.02
CA PHE A 213 7.04 -6.45 -4.35
C PHE A 213 7.72 -7.42 -5.32
N VAL A 214 8.19 -8.55 -4.80
CA VAL A 214 8.74 -9.68 -5.56
C VAL A 214 8.01 -10.94 -5.10
N ALA A 215 7.22 -11.53 -6.00
CA ALA A 215 6.59 -12.83 -5.78
C ALA A 215 7.60 -13.98 -5.96
N GLY A 216 7.34 -15.11 -5.29
CA GLY A 216 8.16 -16.32 -5.42
C GLY A 216 9.51 -16.25 -4.70
N ALA A 217 9.66 -15.34 -3.74
CA ALA A 217 10.78 -15.37 -2.79
C ALA A 217 10.63 -16.59 -1.84
N PRO A 218 11.70 -17.08 -1.19
CA PRO A 218 11.65 -18.34 -0.44
C PRO A 218 10.59 -18.43 0.68
N LYS A 219 10.25 -17.33 1.38
CA LYS A 219 9.13 -17.27 2.35
C LYS A 219 7.79 -16.78 1.74
N GLY A 220 7.67 -16.61 0.43
CA GLY A 220 6.45 -16.14 -0.27
C GLY A 220 6.64 -14.82 -1.03
N THR A 221 6.00 -13.76 -0.57
CA THR A 221 6.15 -12.40 -1.12
C THR A 221 7.21 -11.64 -0.33
N LEU A 222 8.12 -10.97 -1.04
CA LEU A 222 9.07 -10.01 -0.45
C LEU A 222 8.76 -8.60 -0.94
N SER A 223 8.78 -7.60 -0.06
CA SER A 223 8.77 -6.19 -0.43
C SER A 223 9.82 -5.45 0.41
N PHE A 224 10.50 -4.51 -0.22
CA PHE A 224 11.25 -3.46 0.48
C PHE A 224 11.06 -2.19 -0.33
N ALA A 225 10.26 -1.26 0.20
CA ALA A 225 9.76 -0.13 -0.56
C ALA A 225 9.36 1.05 0.33
N THR A 226 9.25 2.24 -0.26
CA THR A 226 8.44 3.33 0.29
C THR A 226 6.96 2.91 0.33
N ASP A 227 6.14 3.63 1.11
CA ASP A 227 4.70 3.60 0.87
C ASP A 227 4.39 3.97 -0.59
N GLY A 228 3.33 3.36 -1.14
CA GLY A 228 2.85 3.66 -2.49
C GLY A 228 1.83 4.80 -2.50
N PRO A 229 1.49 5.37 -3.67
CA PRO A 229 0.63 6.55 -3.78
C PRO A 229 -0.85 6.32 -3.42
N GLN A 230 -1.21 5.08 -3.04
CA GLN A 230 -2.51 4.70 -2.50
C GLN A 230 -2.58 4.79 -0.97
N ALA A 231 -1.45 4.94 -0.27
CA ALA A 231 -1.43 5.05 1.19
C ALA A 231 -2.04 6.39 1.65
N LEU A 232 -2.73 6.36 2.80
CA LEU A 232 -3.28 7.57 3.40
C LEU A 232 -2.13 8.49 3.84
N GLY A 233 -2.10 9.72 3.31
CA GLY A 233 -1.01 10.67 3.56
C GLY A 233 0.27 10.38 2.76
N ALA A 234 0.23 9.55 1.71
CA ALA A 234 1.38 9.34 0.83
C ALA A 234 1.92 10.68 0.28
N ARG A 235 3.25 10.86 0.32
CA ARG A 235 3.90 12.02 -0.29
C ARG A 235 3.67 11.99 -1.82
N THR A 236 3.32 13.14 -2.41
CA THR A 236 3.23 13.31 -3.87
C THR A 236 4.05 14.53 -4.29
N PHE A 237 4.48 14.55 -5.56
CA PHE A 237 5.10 15.73 -6.18
C PHE A 237 4.03 16.57 -6.87
N SER A 238 4.23 17.88 -6.99
CA SER A 238 3.30 18.75 -7.73
C SER A 238 3.39 18.48 -9.23
N THR A 239 4.57 18.14 -9.72
CA THR A 239 4.86 17.92 -11.15
C THR A 239 5.75 16.71 -11.43
N MET A 240 5.70 16.23 -12.67
CA MET A 240 6.64 15.22 -13.21
C MET A 240 8.09 15.71 -13.23
N ALA A 241 8.31 17.04 -13.23
CA ALA A 241 9.64 17.66 -13.18
C ALA A 241 10.25 17.51 -11.77
N GLU A 242 9.51 17.84 -10.71
CA GLU A 242 9.92 17.59 -9.32
C GLU A 242 10.24 16.12 -9.08
N ALA A 243 9.37 15.21 -9.53
CA ALA A 243 9.60 13.76 -9.41
C ALA A 243 10.87 13.30 -10.15
N THR A 244 11.22 13.93 -11.27
CA THR A 244 12.48 13.66 -11.97
C THR A 244 13.68 14.29 -11.24
N GLN A 245 13.52 15.49 -10.67
CA GLN A 245 14.56 16.17 -9.89
C GLN A 245 14.86 15.43 -8.57
N TYR A 246 13.89 14.71 -8.00
CA TYR A 246 14.05 13.93 -6.78
C TYR A 246 15.21 12.92 -6.86
N LEU A 247 15.51 12.39 -8.05
CA LEU A 247 16.67 11.54 -8.34
C LEU A 247 18.01 12.12 -7.86
N GLN A 248 18.12 13.46 -7.81
CA GLN A 248 19.35 14.18 -7.44
C GLN A 248 19.42 14.47 -5.94
N THR A 249 18.43 14.07 -5.14
CA THR A 249 18.39 14.34 -3.70
C THR A 249 19.21 13.34 -2.89
N PRO A 250 19.81 13.75 -1.76
CA PRO A 250 20.45 12.82 -0.82
C PRO A 250 19.49 11.75 -0.27
N GLU A 251 18.21 12.08 -0.05
CA GLU A 251 17.18 11.14 0.41
C GLU A 251 16.96 10.01 -0.62
N TYR A 252 16.81 10.35 -1.91
CA TYR A 252 16.69 9.36 -2.96
C TYR A 252 17.92 8.45 -3.07
N GLN A 253 19.13 9.02 -3.00
CA GLN A 253 20.37 8.24 -3.09
C GLN A 253 20.55 7.33 -1.86
N LYS A 254 20.13 7.77 -0.67
CA LYS A 254 20.02 6.92 0.53
C LYS A 254 19.08 5.74 0.32
N LEU A 255 17.83 6.02 -0.11
CA LEU A 255 16.82 4.99 -0.40
C LEU A 255 17.32 3.97 -1.43
N LYS A 256 17.89 4.46 -2.55
CA LYS A 256 18.37 3.59 -3.63
C LYS A 256 19.47 2.64 -3.15
N ARG A 257 20.47 3.13 -2.42
CA ARG A 257 21.55 2.26 -1.89
C ARG A 257 21.01 1.28 -0.85
N MET A 258 20.22 1.74 0.11
CA MET A 258 19.63 0.88 1.14
C MET A 258 18.83 -0.28 0.53
N ILE A 259 17.89 0.03 -0.38
CA ILE A 259 17.00 -0.97 -0.99
C ILE A 259 17.76 -1.90 -1.95
N THR A 260 18.75 -1.40 -2.70
CA THR A 260 19.58 -2.26 -3.57
C THR A 260 20.55 -3.14 -2.79
N SER A 261 21.01 -2.73 -1.60
CA SER A 261 21.95 -3.49 -0.76
C SER A 261 21.36 -4.75 -0.09
N LEU A 262 20.03 -4.88 -0.07
CA LEU A 262 19.31 -5.95 0.64
C LEU A 262 19.81 -7.34 0.27
N GLN A 263 20.10 -8.13 1.31
CA GLN A 263 20.49 -9.54 1.23
C GLN A 263 19.63 -10.36 2.20
N LEU A 264 19.33 -11.60 1.83
CA LEU A 264 18.74 -12.59 2.75
C LEU A 264 19.87 -13.36 3.41
N THR A 265 19.85 -13.46 4.74
CA THR A 265 20.84 -14.19 5.54
C THR A 265 20.27 -15.54 5.97
N GLN A 266 20.73 -16.62 5.34
CA GLN A 266 20.38 -18.00 5.73
C GLN A 266 21.27 -18.46 6.89
#